data_AF-A0AAV1GMH9-F1
#
_entry.id   AF-A0AAV1GMH9-F1
#
_cell.length_a   1.000
_cell.length_b   1.000
_cell.length_c   1.000
_cell.angle_alpha   90.00
_cell.angle_beta   90.00
_cell.angle_gamma   90.00
#
_symmetry.space_group_name_H-M   'P 1'
#
loop_
_entity.id
_entity.type
_entity.pdbx_description
1 polymer ?
#
loop_
_entity_poly.entity_id
_entity_poly.type
_entity_poly.pdbx_seq_one_letter_code
_entity_poly.pdbx_strand_id
1 'polypeptide(L)'
;MENSKEVDQSNEKERLKMKIAVLEESVKSCEVDCKASRETVLRLVAELDRERRKTASSAAALDSLKSELDGLAEGRRSVEMERGTLMERVEASKRVIDAARRESQCLETQVEELERKLQSSQRETQTAEEKLQMFLEKVGGLLQGKSESIILPTEEDVLYALHNLCNKSLTELEARLREQTEHRQTALERAQLAEQQVQDLRERLQSVETELLTADMHREGLRHSKLHFEEFLEQLSEMMKVDSLAVDLGFDMRLKLILSRAEQLVKQETAALVESKSLTYSLQRKLKSHKDQLESKSLHIQLLRKKVSELEEEKRSRSALAVERDDAHLEVRRLQKKLDRLQSELKASKQSNTELKAQLSHTNELKLKVMEQSQTVQEQKKKLDQLVEGKAKVEKKLNTVSSDLQSQEMKTREDQQQLSTMRQSLAQLSERERELVDFRMVVSKMLGVDDTNLALPNYEIIRLLETLLHSHHHHHLHHHHPNMPWLCPTHQRTHLPQIQDRQDNSSLDLSALRSTFPGDAVPLQEA
;
A
#
# COMPACT_ATOMS: atom_id res chain seq x y z
N MET A 1 -33.35 36.16 -59.67
CA MET A 1 -33.20 35.36 -58.43
C MET A 1 -32.32 34.12 -58.62
N GLU A 2 -31.94 33.73 -59.85
CA GLU A 2 -31.08 32.54 -60.09
C GLU A 2 -29.59 32.75 -59.71
N ASN A 3 -29.02 33.95 -59.90
CA ASN A 3 -27.61 34.21 -59.57
C ASN A 3 -27.22 34.01 -58.10
N SER A 4 -28.13 34.14 -57.13
CA SER A 4 -27.80 33.97 -55.71
C SER A 4 -27.58 32.50 -55.34
N LYS A 5 -28.33 31.58 -55.96
CA LYS A 5 -28.23 30.14 -55.68
C LYS A 5 -26.95 29.53 -56.25
N GLU A 6 -26.50 30.00 -57.42
CA GLU A 6 -25.23 29.56 -58.01
C GLU A 6 -24.02 30.03 -57.19
N VAL A 7 -24.05 31.27 -56.68
CA VAL A 7 -22.98 31.80 -55.82
C VAL A 7 -22.90 31.04 -54.50
N ASP A 8 -24.04 30.75 -53.86
CA ASP A 8 -24.07 29.95 -52.63
C ASP A 8 -23.59 28.51 -52.85
N GLN A 9 -23.96 27.88 -53.97
CA GLN A 9 -23.45 26.56 -54.35
C GLN A 9 -21.94 26.57 -54.64
N SER A 10 -21.43 27.63 -55.27
CA SER A 10 -19.99 27.81 -55.51
C SER A 10 -19.21 27.96 -54.19
N ASN A 11 -19.72 28.78 -53.27
CA ASN A 11 -19.12 28.99 -51.95
C ASN A 11 -19.09 27.70 -51.12
N GLU A 12 -20.19 26.91 -51.11
CA GLU A 12 -20.21 25.64 -50.37
C GLU A 12 -19.28 24.60 -51.03
N LYS A 13 -19.18 24.57 -52.36
CA LYS A 13 -18.22 23.72 -53.08
C LYS A 13 -16.78 24.06 -52.74
N GLU A 14 -16.45 25.34 -52.63
CA GLU A 14 -15.12 25.82 -52.25
C GLU A 14 -14.80 25.49 -50.78
N ARG A 15 -15.80 25.63 -49.89
CA ARG A 15 -15.69 25.22 -48.48
C ARG A 15 -15.48 23.72 -48.33
N LEU A 16 -16.18 22.90 -49.11
CA LEU A 16 -16.00 21.45 -49.13
C LEU A 16 -14.61 21.06 -49.65
N LYS A 17 -14.10 21.73 -50.71
CA LYS A 17 -12.74 21.52 -51.19
C LYS A 17 -11.70 21.85 -50.13
N MET A 18 -11.85 22.98 -49.43
CA MET A 18 -10.96 23.34 -48.32
C MET A 18 -10.99 22.27 -47.22
N LYS A 19 -12.18 21.77 -46.87
CA LYS A 19 -12.35 20.71 -45.86
C LYS A 19 -11.71 19.39 -46.30
N ILE A 20 -11.82 19.01 -47.57
CA ILE A 20 -11.15 17.84 -48.15
C ILE A 20 -9.63 18.00 -48.06
N ALA A 21 -9.08 19.16 -48.46
CA ALA A 21 -7.65 19.41 -48.41
C ALA A 21 -7.09 19.29 -46.97
N VAL A 22 -7.78 19.86 -45.98
CA VAL A 22 -7.41 19.73 -44.57
C VAL A 22 -7.47 18.29 -44.08
N LEU A 23 -8.50 17.53 -44.49
CA LEU A 23 -8.61 16.11 -44.14
C LEU A 23 -7.50 15.26 -44.80
N GLU A 24 -7.17 15.53 -46.06
CA GLU A 24 -6.07 14.85 -46.75
C GLU A 24 -4.71 15.13 -46.09
N GLU A 25 -4.46 16.37 -45.67
CA GLU A 25 -3.24 16.74 -44.96
C GLU A 25 -3.16 16.12 -43.57
N SER A 26 -4.29 16.07 -42.85
CA SER A 26 -4.42 15.35 -41.56
C SER A 26 -4.13 13.85 -41.71
N VAL A 27 -4.67 13.21 -42.75
CA VAL A 27 -4.40 11.80 -43.05
C VAL A 27 -2.92 11.58 -43.36
N LYS A 28 -2.31 12.42 -44.21
CA LYS A 28 -0.88 12.34 -44.53
C LYS A 28 0.00 12.51 -43.28
N SER A 29 -0.33 13.47 -42.40
CA SER A 29 0.37 13.65 -41.12
C SER A 29 0.26 12.39 -40.25
N CYS A 30 -0.95 11.84 -40.11
CA CYS A 30 -1.20 10.63 -39.34
C CYS A 30 -0.45 9.41 -39.90
N GLU A 31 -0.33 9.26 -41.22
CA GLU A 31 0.45 8.19 -41.84
C GLU A 31 1.94 8.29 -41.54
N VAL A 32 2.50 9.51 -41.56
CA VAL A 32 3.91 9.76 -41.20
C VAL A 32 4.13 9.43 -39.72
N ASP A 33 3.24 9.87 -38.84
CA ASP A 33 3.31 9.59 -37.41
C ASP A 33 3.20 8.07 -37.13
N CYS A 34 2.29 7.38 -37.81
CA CYS A 34 2.16 5.92 -37.71
C CYS A 34 3.43 5.19 -38.18
N LYS A 35 4.07 5.66 -39.26
CA LYS A 35 5.34 5.10 -39.75
C LYS A 35 6.47 5.31 -38.72
N ALA A 36 6.60 6.51 -38.18
CA ALA A 36 7.60 6.85 -37.16
C ALA A 36 7.39 6.04 -35.86
N SER A 37 6.13 5.87 -35.44
CA SER A 37 5.76 5.05 -34.29
C SER A 37 6.12 3.58 -34.52
N ARG A 38 5.77 3.02 -35.69
CA ARG A 38 6.12 1.64 -36.07
C ARG A 38 7.64 1.42 -36.07
N GLU A 39 8.41 2.36 -36.61
CA GLU A 39 9.87 2.27 -36.62
C GLU A 39 10.45 2.29 -35.19
N THR A 40 9.89 3.14 -34.33
CA THR A 40 10.29 3.22 -32.92
C THR A 40 9.99 1.91 -32.18
N VAL A 41 8.82 1.31 -32.40
CA VAL A 41 8.48 0.00 -31.85
C VAL A 41 9.46 -1.07 -32.32
N LEU A 42 9.79 -1.12 -33.62
CA LEU A 42 10.77 -2.07 -34.16
C LEU A 42 12.15 -1.91 -33.52
N ARG A 43 12.59 -0.66 -33.33
CA ARG A 43 13.87 -0.35 -32.66
C ARG A 43 13.87 -0.83 -31.20
N LEU A 44 12.81 -0.54 -30.45
CA LEU A 44 12.66 -0.98 -29.06
C LEU A 44 12.59 -2.50 -28.94
N VAL A 45 11.93 -3.20 -29.88
CA VAL A 45 11.92 -4.67 -29.91
C VAL A 45 13.33 -5.23 -30.13
N ALA A 46 14.09 -4.65 -31.07
CA ALA A 46 15.47 -5.07 -31.31
C ALA A 46 16.40 -4.82 -30.11
N GLU A 47 16.22 -3.70 -29.41
CA GLU A 47 16.92 -3.39 -28.16
C GLU A 47 16.54 -4.38 -27.04
N LEU A 48 15.26 -4.69 -26.89
CA LEU A 48 14.77 -5.66 -25.91
C LEU A 48 15.31 -7.07 -26.18
N ASP A 49 15.40 -7.49 -27.44
CA ASP A 49 16.00 -8.77 -27.81
C ASP A 49 17.53 -8.79 -27.61
N ARG A 50 18.19 -7.64 -27.79
CA ARG A 50 19.62 -7.50 -27.46
C ARG A 50 19.84 -7.61 -25.95
N GLU A 51 19.00 -6.97 -25.14
CA GLU A 51 19.08 -7.06 -23.68
C GLU A 51 18.73 -8.46 -23.17
N ARG A 52 17.70 -9.13 -23.73
CA ARG A 52 17.41 -10.53 -23.40
C ARG A 52 18.59 -11.45 -23.65
N ARG A 53 19.29 -11.29 -24.79
CA ARG A 53 20.50 -12.08 -25.10
C ARG A 53 21.64 -11.80 -24.12
N LYS A 54 21.86 -10.55 -23.73
CA LYS A 54 22.87 -10.19 -22.72
C LYS A 54 22.53 -10.81 -21.36
N THR A 55 21.28 -10.73 -20.93
CA THR A 55 20.82 -11.33 -19.67
C THR A 55 20.99 -12.84 -19.68
N ALA A 56 20.62 -13.51 -20.77
CA ALA A 56 20.82 -14.96 -20.93
C ALA A 56 22.31 -15.35 -20.90
N SER A 57 23.17 -14.60 -21.59
CA SER A 57 24.63 -14.81 -21.56
C SER A 57 25.22 -14.59 -20.17
N SER A 58 24.77 -13.55 -19.46
CA SER A 58 25.21 -13.27 -18.09
C SER A 58 24.74 -14.35 -17.11
N ALA A 59 23.53 -14.90 -17.29
CA ALA A 59 23.03 -16.00 -16.48
C ALA A 59 23.87 -17.27 -16.69
N ALA A 60 24.18 -17.62 -17.95
CA ALA A 60 25.03 -18.76 -18.27
C ALA A 60 26.46 -18.61 -17.69
N ALA A 61 27.03 -17.40 -17.75
CA ALA A 61 28.33 -17.12 -17.14
C ALA A 61 28.31 -17.26 -15.61
N LEU A 62 27.22 -16.80 -14.95
CA LEU A 62 27.04 -16.97 -13.51
C LEU A 62 26.93 -18.45 -13.12
N ASP A 63 26.22 -19.26 -13.90
CA ASP A 63 26.07 -20.68 -13.61
C ASP A 63 27.39 -21.45 -13.83
N SER A 64 28.18 -21.07 -14.84
CA SER A 64 29.56 -21.58 -15.00
C SER A 64 30.43 -21.26 -13.78
N LEU A 65 30.40 -20.01 -13.31
CA LEU A 65 31.17 -19.59 -12.13
C LEU A 65 30.73 -20.30 -10.85
N LYS A 66 29.43 -20.61 -10.70
CA LYS A 66 28.94 -21.41 -9.57
C LYS A 66 29.51 -22.84 -9.63
N SER A 67 29.47 -23.48 -10.80
CA SER A 67 30.05 -24.81 -10.97
C SER A 67 31.55 -24.85 -10.68
N GLU A 68 32.30 -23.82 -11.09
CA GLU A 68 33.72 -23.68 -10.77
C GLU A 68 33.95 -23.49 -9.26
N LEU A 69 33.11 -22.67 -8.60
CA LEU A 69 33.17 -22.46 -7.15
C LEU A 69 32.93 -23.75 -6.37
N ASP A 70 31.94 -24.55 -6.79
CA ASP A 70 31.64 -25.85 -6.17
C ASP A 70 32.81 -26.83 -6.34
N GLY A 71 33.40 -26.90 -7.53
CA GLY A 71 34.60 -27.71 -7.79
C GLY A 71 35.81 -27.26 -6.96
N LEU A 72 36.02 -25.95 -6.80
CA LEU A 72 37.08 -25.41 -5.93
C LEU A 72 36.80 -25.71 -4.45
N ALA A 73 35.53 -25.71 -4.02
CA ALA A 73 35.15 -26.05 -2.65
C ALA A 73 35.35 -27.55 -2.35
N GLU A 74 35.11 -28.42 -3.33
CA GLU A 74 35.45 -29.85 -3.26
C GLU A 74 36.97 -30.07 -3.18
N GLY A 75 37.72 -29.42 -4.07
CA GLY A 75 39.19 -29.49 -4.06
C GLY A 75 39.78 -29.04 -2.72
N ARG A 76 39.29 -27.93 -2.16
CA ARG A 76 39.71 -27.46 -0.82
C ARG A 76 39.46 -28.49 0.26
N ARG A 77 38.27 -29.13 0.28
CA ARG A 77 37.93 -30.17 1.26
C ARG A 77 38.87 -31.38 1.15
N SER A 78 39.21 -31.79 -0.08
CA SER A 78 40.16 -32.88 -0.31
C SER A 78 41.54 -32.57 0.28
N VAL A 79 42.07 -31.37 -0.02
CA VAL A 79 43.38 -30.93 0.51
C VAL A 79 43.36 -30.78 2.03
N GLU A 80 42.26 -30.32 2.63
CA GLU A 80 42.11 -30.26 4.08
C GLU A 80 42.15 -31.65 4.73
N MET A 81 41.56 -32.66 4.08
CA MET A 81 41.60 -34.04 4.54
C MET A 81 43.02 -34.64 4.43
N GLU A 82 43.70 -34.42 3.30
CA GLU A 82 45.10 -34.82 3.12
C GLU A 82 46.03 -34.16 4.15
N ARG A 83 45.85 -32.86 4.39
CA ARG A 83 46.57 -32.13 5.45
C ARG A 83 46.35 -32.77 6.83
N GLY A 84 45.11 -33.16 7.15
CA GLY A 84 44.79 -33.86 8.39
C GLY A 84 45.55 -35.18 8.52
N THR A 85 45.49 -36.04 7.50
CA THR A 85 46.20 -37.34 7.51
C THR A 85 47.73 -37.18 7.58
N LEU A 86 48.31 -36.19 6.90
CA LEU A 86 49.73 -35.90 6.99
C LEU A 86 50.13 -35.42 8.40
N MET A 87 49.29 -34.60 9.03
CA MET A 87 49.51 -34.14 10.40
C MET A 87 49.50 -35.31 11.39
N GLU A 88 48.52 -36.21 11.28
CA GLU A 88 48.45 -37.44 12.08
C GLU A 88 49.71 -38.32 11.91
N ARG A 89 50.20 -38.45 10.67
CA ARG A 89 51.45 -39.18 10.38
C ARG A 89 52.66 -38.53 11.03
N VAL A 90 52.77 -37.21 10.96
CA VAL A 90 53.87 -36.46 11.60
C VAL A 90 53.83 -36.65 13.11
N GLU A 91 52.65 -36.58 13.73
CA GLU A 91 52.48 -36.82 15.17
C GLU A 91 52.81 -38.26 15.56
N ALA A 92 52.45 -39.24 14.72
CA ALA A 92 52.83 -40.63 14.93
C ALA A 92 54.35 -40.82 14.84
N SER A 93 55.02 -40.26 13.82
CA SER A 93 56.48 -40.29 13.70
C SER A 93 57.18 -39.60 14.87
N LYS A 94 56.65 -38.47 15.35
CA LYS A 94 57.16 -37.78 16.53
C LYS A 94 57.11 -38.68 17.76
N ARG A 95 55.98 -39.36 17.99
CA ARG A 95 55.82 -40.32 19.11
C ARG A 95 56.85 -41.46 19.04
N VAL A 96 57.12 -41.99 17.84
CA VAL A 96 58.13 -43.03 17.62
C VAL A 96 59.54 -42.51 17.93
N ILE A 97 59.90 -41.32 17.45
CA ILE A 97 61.20 -40.70 17.72
C ILE A 97 61.37 -40.45 19.22
N ASP A 98 60.34 -39.96 19.90
CA ASP A 98 60.39 -39.73 21.34
C ASP A 98 60.56 -41.05 22.11
N ALA A 99 59.93 -42.15 21.65
CA ALA A 99 60.13 -43.48 22.23
C ALA A 99 61.57 -43.97 22.04
N ALA A 100 62.11 -43.88 20.83
CA ALA A 100 63.49 -44.26 20.54
C ALA A 100 64.51 -43.43 21.33
N ARG A 101 64.27 -42.13 21.53
CA ARG A 101 65.12 -41.28 22.39
C ARG A 101 65.14 -41.77 23.85
N ARG A 102 63.98 -42.14 24.41
CA ARG A 102 63.91 -42.67 25.78
C ARG A 102 64.63 -44.02 25.91
N GLU A 103 64.53 -44.87 24.89
CA GLU A 103 65.26 -46.14 24.86
C GLU A 103 66.76 -45.93 24.78
N SER A 104 67.23 -45.02 23.91
CA SER A 104 68.64 -44.63 23.82
C SER A 104 69.19 -44.15 25.17
N GLN A 105 68.44 -43.28 25.86
CA GLN A 105 68.83 -42.81 27.20
C GLN A 105 68.90 -43.94 28.22
N CYS A 106 67.97 -44.90 28.19
CA CYS A 106 68.02 -46.08 29.05
C CYS A 106 69.28 -46.92 28.78
N LEU A 107 69.60 -47.16 27.50
CA LEU A 107 70.80 -47.90 27.11
C LEU A 107 72.08 -47.17 27.51
N GLU A 108 72.16 -45.84 27.33
CA GLU A 108 73.28 -45.02 27.82
C GLU A 108 73.50 -45.21 29.33
N THR A 109 72.44 -45.14 30.13
CA THR A 109 72.56 -45.36 31.58
C THR A 109 73.03 -46.77 31.95
N GLN A 110 72.65 -47.79 31.16
CA GLN A 110 73.12 -49.17 31.35
C GLN A 110 74.60 -49.32 30.99
N VAL A 111 75.05 -48.68 29.91
CA VAL A 111 76.47 -48.66 29.51
C VAL A 111 77.30 -48.00 30.61
N GLU A 112 76.90 -46.83 31.10
CA GLU A 112 77.58 -46.14 32.20
C GLU A 112 77.65 -47.00 33.48
N GLU A 113 76.62 -47.81 33.76
CA GLU A 113 76.63 -48.74 34.90
C GLU A 113 77.60 -49.90 34.69
N LEU A 114 77.63 -50.49 33.50
CA LEU A 114 78.55 -51.56 33.15
C LEU A 114 80.01 -51.08 33.16
N GLU A 115 80.28 -49.88 32.67
CA GLU A 115 81.61 -49.26 32.74
C GLU A 115 82.05 -49.07 34.19
N ARG A 116 81.16 -48.59 35.06
CA ARG A 116 81.44 -48.48 36.51
C ARG A 116 81.76 -49.84 37.13
N LYS A 117 81.02 -50.90 36.80
CA LYS A 117 81.26 -52.28 37.28
C LYS A 117 82.58 -52.85 36.75
N LEU A 118 82.90 -52.58 35.49
CA LEU A 118 84.16 -53.02 34.89
C LEU A 118 85.36 -52.36 35.59
N GLN A 119 85.29 -51.05 35.82
CA GLN A 119 86.34 -50.33 36.54
C GLN A 119 86.51 -50.84 37.98
N SER A 120 85.43 -51.14 38.70
CA SER A 120 85.55 -51.72 40.05
C SER A 120 86.21 -53.09 40.03
N SER A 121 85.81 -53.97 39.09
CA SER A 121 86.43 -55.30 38.93
C SER A 121 87.91 -55.22 38.54
N GLN A 122 88.28 -54.29 37.65
CA GLN A 122 89.69 -54.04 37.30
C GLN A 122 90.52 -53.62 38.51
N ARG A 123 90.01 -52.71 39.36
CA ARG A 123 90.72 -52.32 40.59
C ARG A 123 90.88 -53.50 41.56
N GLU A 124 89.86 -54.35 41.69
CA GLU A 124 89.91 -55.54 42.54
C GLU A 124 90.93 -56.57 42.03
N THR A 125 90.98 -56.82 40.71
CA THR A 125 91.96 -57.72 40.09
C THR A 125 93.39 -57.21 40.24
N GLN A 126 93.65 -55.93 39.98
CA GLN A 126 94.96 -55.29 40.23
C GLN A 126 95.40 -55.47 41.68
N THR A 127 94.50 -55.22 42.64
CA THR A 127 94.79 -55.39 44.07
C THR A 127 95.12 -56.86 44.42
N ALA A 128 94.52 -57.83 43.73
CA ALA A 128 94.80 -59.25 43.93
C ALA A 128 96.14 -59.68 43.30
N GLU A 129 96.46 -59.16 42.11
CA GLU A 129 97.75 -59.37 41.43
C GLU A 129 98.91 -58.84 42.27
N GLU A 130 98.80 -57.62 42.81
CA GLU A 130 99.81 -57.04 43.71
C GLU A 130 100.07 -57.93 44.94
N LYS A 131 99.01 -58.53 45.51
CA LYS A 131 99.13 -59.46 46.64
C LYS A 131 99.83 -60.77 46.25
N LEU A 132 99.57 -61.30 45.06
CA LEU A 132 100.22 -62.50 44.56
C LEU A 132 101.71 -62.27 44.31
N GLN A 133 102.06 -61.11 43.73
CA GLN A 133 103.45 -60.72 43.50
C GLN A 133 104.25 -60.70 44.81
N MET A 134 103.72 -60.04 45.84
CA MET A 134 104.33 -60.03 47.18
C MET A 134 104.49 -61.43 47.80
N PHE A 135 103.62 -62.38 47.47
CA PHE A 135 103.73 -63.76 47.95
C PHE A 135 104.87 -64.52 47.26
N LEU A 136 104.99 -64.39 45.93
CA LEU A 136 106.04 -65.06 45.15
C LEU A 136 107.44 -64.61 45.57
N GLU A 137 107.63 -63.32 45.84
CA GLU A 137 108.90 -62.77 46.34
C GLU A 137 109.33 -63.41 47.67
N LYS A 138 108.38 -63.68 48.57
CA LYS A 138 108.66 -64.37 49.85
C LYS A 138 109.11 -65.81 49.67
N VAL A 139 108.56 -66.52 48.68
CA VAL A 139 108.92 -67.93 48.41
C VAL A 139 110.31 -68.03 47.78
N GLY A 140 110.66 -67.12 46.87
CA GLY A 140 111.98 -67.08 46.24
C GLY A 140 113.12 -66.94 47.26
N GLY A 141 112.92 -66.11 48.29
CA GLY A 141 113.90 -65.93 49.36
C GLY A 141 114.16 -67.19 50.22
N LEU A 142 113.23 -68.14 50.27
CA LEU A 142 113.36 -69.37 51.07
C LEU A 142 114.14 -70.49 50.35
N LEU A 143 114.25 -70.43 49.03
CA LEU A 143 114.81 -71.53 48.22
C LEU A 143 116.31 -71.40 47.91
N GLN A 144 117.00 -70.36 48.40
CA GLN A 144 118.39 -70.02 48.02
C GLN A 144 119.48 -70.43 49.05
N GLY A 145 119.29 -71.50 49.84
CA GLY A 145 120.21 -71.88 50.94
C GLY A 145 120.77 -73.31 50.95
N LYS A 146 122.00 -73.47 50.40
CA LYS A 146 123.13 -74.42 50.70
C LYS A 146 123.01 -75.95 50.45
N SER A 147 124.01 -76.51 49.74
CA SER A 147 124.37 -77.95 49.68
C SER A 147 125.88 -78.18 49.42
N GLU A 148 126.40 -79.35 49.88
CA GLU A 148 127.70 -80.05 49.63
C GLU A 148 128.84 -79.91 50.69
N SER A 149 129.70 -80.89 51.04
CA SER A 149 129.75 -82.38 51.05
C SER A 149 131.21 -82.89 51.32
N ILE A 150 131.50 -83.46 52.51
CA ILE A 150 132.12 -84.80 52.76
C ILE A 150 133.63 -85.13 52.45
N ILE A 151 134.42 -85.36 53.54
CA ILE A 151 135.37 -86.45 53.98
C ILE A 151 136.78 -86.75 53.32
N LEU A 152 137.76 -86.92 54.23
CA LEU A 152 139.14 -87.54 54.31
C LEU A 152 139.40 -88.91 53.60
N PRO A 153 140.57 -89.64 53.66
CA PRO A 153 142.02 -89.40 54.02
C PRO A 153 143.09 -90.07 53.06
N THR A 154 144.39 -89.95 53.41
CA THR A 154 145.62 -90.58 52.82
C THR A 154 146.15 -91.72 53.73
N GLU A 155 147.17 -92.56 53.47
CA GLU A 155 148.65 -92.37 53.43
C GLU A 155 149.20 -93.77 53.84
N GLU A 156 150.09 -94.49 53.16
CA GLU A 156 151.52 -94.48 53.50
C GLU A 156 152.41 -95.38 52.61
N ASP A 157 151.88 -96.27 51.76
CA ASP A 157 152.74 -97.13 50.90
C ASP A 157 152.97 -96.56 49.48
N VAL A 158 152.33 -95.44 49.15
CA VAL A 158 152.56 -94.71 47.89
C VAL A 158 153.71 -93.70 48.03
N LEU A 159 154.01 -93.25 49.26
CA LEU A 159 154.84 -92.06 49.56
C LEU A 159 156.25 -92.04 48.95
N TYR A 160 156.92 -93.18 48.74
CA TYR A 160 158.30 -93.18 48.26
C TYR A 160 158.42 -93.23 46.72
N ALA A 161 157.51 -93.92 46.04
CA ALA A 161 157.40 -93.88 44.57
C ALA A 161 156.71 -92.60 44.09
N LEU A 162 155.80 -92.06 44.92
CA LEU A 162 155.13 -90.78 44.73
C LEU A 162 156.09 -89.60 44.93
N HIS A 163 157.08 -89.62 45.82
CA HIS A 163 157.94 -88.45 46.06
C HIS A 163 158.72 -87.96 44.80
N ASN A 164 159.21 -88.86 43.95
CA ASN A 164 159.95 -88.49 42.74
C ASN A 164 159.05 -88.28 41.50
N LEU A 165 157.90 -88.97 41.42
CA LEU A 165 156.89 -88.68 40.40
C LEU A 165 156.16 -87.37 40.75
N CYS A 166 155.72 -87.17 42.00
CA CYS A 166 155.03 -85.96 42.46
C CYS A 166 155.90 -84.72 42.49
N ASN A 167 157.16 -84.69 42.92
CA ASN A 167 157.82 -83.37 42.97
C ASN A 167 158.04 -82.71 41.59
N LYS A 168 158.08 -83.50 40.50
CA LYS A 168 158.07 -82.96 39.13
C LYS A 168 156.69 -82.95 38.48
N SER A 169 155.94 -84.06 38.54
CA SER A 169 154.59 -84.09 37.94
C SER A 169 153.57 -83.29 38.75
N LEU A 170 153.66 -83.19 40.07
CA LEU A 170 152.74 -82.42 40.92
C LEU A 170 153.06 -80.92 40.84
N THR A 171 154.31 -80.49 40.68
CA THR A 171 154.59 -79.07 40.36
C THR A 171 154.17 -78.68 38.95
N GLU A 172 154.37 -79.55 37.95
CA GLU A 172 153.86 -79.35 36.58
C GLU A 172 152.32 -79.44 36.50
N LEU A 173 151.70 -80.33 37.26
CA LEU A 173 150.26 -80.57 37.28
C LEU A 173 149.54 -79.56 38.17
N GLU A 174 150.16 -79.06 39.25
CA GLU A 174 149.70 -77.88 40.00
C GLU A 174 149.83 -76.60 39.17
N ALA A 175 150.93 -76.42 38.43
CA ALA A 175 151.07 -75.30 37.50
C ALA A 175 150.04 -75.37 36.37
N ARG A 176 149.86 -76.54 35.74
CA ARG A 176 148.83 -76.77 34.72
C ARG A 176 147.41 -76.67 35.29
N LEU A 177 147.17 -77.10 36.52
CA LEU A 177 145.86 -76.98 37.16
C LEU A 177 145.56 -75.53 37.53
N ARG A 178 146.54 -74.77 38.04
CA ARG A 178 146.41 -73.32 38.28
C ARG A 178 146.14 -72.59 36.98
N GLU A 179 146.96 -72.80 35.95
CA GLU A 179 146.72 -72.27 34.61
C GLU A 179 145.34 -72.68 34.10
N GLN A 180 144.94 -73.95 34.21
CA GLN A 180 143.62 -74.43 33.77
C GLN A 180 142.47 -73.80 34.56
N THR A 181 142.62 -73.57 35.88
CA THR A 181 141.60 -72.90 36.70
C THR A 181 141.50 -71.42 36.38
N GLU A 182 142.62 -70.72 36.15
CA GLU A 182 142.65 -69.32 35.73
C GLU A 182 142.07 -69.16 34.31
N HIS A 183 142.41 -70.05 33.39
CA HIS A 183 141.82 -70.09 32.04
C HIS A 183 140.32 -70.36 32.12
N ARG A 184 139.87 -71.27 33.01
CA ARG A 184 138.45 -71.56 33.22
C ARG A 184 137.70 -70.39 33.84
N GLN A 185 138.29 -69.70 34.83
CA GLN A 185 137.72 -68.49 35.44
C GLN A 185 137.62 -67.36 34.42
N THR A 186 138.69 -67.10 33.66
CA THR A 186 138.69 -66.11 32.58
C THR A 186 137.65 -66.44 31.49
N ALA A 187 137.49 -67.72 31.14
CA ALA A 187 136.47 -68.15 30.20
C ALA A 187 135.04 -67.98 30.75
N LEU A 188 134.84 -68.24 32.05
CA LEU A 188 133.55 -68.03 32.73
C LEU A 188 133.19 -66.54 32.77
N GLU A 189 134.11 -65.66 33.17
CA GLU A 189 133.89 -64.22 33.19
C GLU A 189 133.58 -63.67 31.80
N ARG A 190 134.30 -64.15 30.76
CA ARG A 190 133.99 -63.80 29.37
C ARG A 190 132.61 -64.30 28.94
N ALA A 191 132.21 -65.51 29.35
CA ALA A 191 130.90 -66.05 29.05
C ALA A 191 129.78 -65.25 29.74
N GLN A 192 129.96 -64.90 31.03
CA GLN A 192 129.02 -64.06 31.77
C GLN A 192 128.87 -62.66 31.17
N LEU A 193 129.98 -62.03 30.76
CA LEU A 193 129.93 -60.74 30.08
C LEU A 193 129.21 -60.84 28.73
N ALA A 194 129.45 -61.92 27.97
CA ALA A 194 128.76 -62.17 26.71
C ALA A 194 127.26 -62.43 26.93
N GLU A 195 126.87 -63.16 27.98
CA GLU A 195 125.47 -63.38 28.36
C GLU A 195 124.77 -62.07 28.75
N GLN A 196 125.43 -61.21 29.54
CA GLN A 196 124.92 -59.87 29.86
C GLN A 196 124.73 -59.03 28.61
N GLN A 197 125.71 -58.99 27.71
CA GLN A 197 125.60 -58.28 26.44
C GLN A 197 124.46 -58.81 25.57
N VAL A 198 124.27 -60.13 25.52
CA VAL A 198 123.14 -60.74 24.78
C VAL A 198 121.81 -60.36 25.43
N GLN A 199 121.72 -60.32 26.75
CA GLN A 199 120.51 -59.92 27.46
C GLN A 199 120.18 -58.43 27.22
N ASP A 200 121.15 -57.53 27.33
CA ASP A 200 120.99 -56.11 27.03
C ASP A 200 120.54 -55.89 25.58
N LEU A 201 121.13 -56.63 24.63
CA LEU A 201 120.74 -56.57 23.23
C LEU A 201 119.32 -57.09 22.99
N ARG A 202 118.89 -58.14 23.71
CA ARG A 202 117.51 -58.66 23.64
C ARG A 202 116.50 -57.67 24.18
N GLU A 203 116.77 -57.03 25.31
CA GLU A 203 115.89 -56.02 25.90
C GLU A 203 115.77 -54.80 24.99
N ARG A 204 116.89 -54.34 24.43
CA ARG A 204 116.89 -53.25 23.44
C ARG A 204 116.13 -53.63 22.17
N LEU A 205 116.29 -54.85 21.68
CA LEU A 205 115.53 -55.33 20.52
C LEU A 205 114.02 -55.32 20.83
N GLN A 206 113.61 -55.86 21.97
CA GLN A 206 112.20 -55.87 22.39
C GLN A 206 111.62 -54.46 22.56
N SER A 207 112.40 -53.52 23.11
CA SER A 207 112.00 -52.10 23.21
C SER A 207 111.73 -51.51 21.83
N VAL A 208 112.64 -51.72 20.87
CA VAL A 208 112.48 -51.18 19.51
C VAL A 208 111.34 -51.86 18.76
N GLU A 209 111.12 -53.16 18.97
CA GLU A 209 109.98 -53.88 18.40
C GLU A 209 108.65 -53.33 18.92
N THR A 210 108.53 -53.04 20.21
CA THR A 210 107.31 -52.43 20.77
C THR A 210 107.11 -50.99 20.30
N GLU A 211 108.16 -50.18 20.22
CA GLU A 211 108.11 -48.83 19.62
C GLU A 211 107.66 -48.87 18.15
N LEU A 212 108.18 -49.81 17.35
CA LEU A 212 107.79 -49.98 15.96
C LEU A 212 106.30 -50.36 15.84
N LEU A 213 105.84 -51.33 16.63
CA LEU A 213 104.43 -51.75 16.64
C LEU A 213 103.50 -50.58 17.03
N THR A 214 103.85 -49.80 18.06
CA THR A 214 103.05 -48.63 18.44
C THR A 214 103.06 -47.55 17.37
N ALA A 215 104.19 -47.31 16.70
CA ALA A 215 104.29 -46.39 15.57
C ALA A 215 103.42 -46.83 14.39
N ASP A 216 103.40 -48.12 14.07
CA ASP A 216 102.57 -48.69 13.00
C ASP A 216 101.08 -48.55 13.32
N MET A 217 100.65 -48.84 14.55
CA MET A 217 99.27 -48.62 14.99
C MET A 217 98.85 -47.14 14.84
N HIS A 218 99.71 -46.19 15.22
CA HIS A 218 99.42 -44.77 15.03
C HIS A 218 99.31 -44.38 13.55
N ARG A 219 100.20 -44.92 12.71
CA ARG A 219 100.15 -44.69 11.26
C ARG A 219 98.88 -45.25 10.63
N GLU A 220 98.45 -46.43 11.05
CA GLU A 220 97.18 -47.03 10.62
C GLU A 220 95.99 -46.18 11.06
N GLY A 221 95.98 -45.69 12.30
CA GLY A 221 94.94 -44.79 12.81
C GLY A 221 94.85 -43.49 11.97
N LEU A 222 95.98 -42.86 11.66
CA LEU A 222 96.02 -41.68 10.80
C LEU A 222 95.56 -41.99 9.37
N ARG A 223 95.92 -43.15 8.82
CA ARG A 223 95.49 -43.59 7.50
C ARG A 223 93.97 -43.80 7.44
N HIS A 224 93.41 -44.44 8.46
CA HIS A 224 91.97 -44.67 8.57
C HIS A 224 91.21 -43.34 8.68
N SER A 225 91.68 -42.43 9.53
CA SER A 225 91.10 -41.09 9.65
C SER A 225 91.15 -40.31 8.32
N LYS A 226 92.28 -40.37 7.60
CA LYS A 226 92.41 -39.74 6.27
C LYS A 226 91.38 -40.28 5.28
N LEU A 227 91.24 -41.61 5.16
CA LEU A 227 90.27 -42.24 4.26
C LEU A 227 88.84 -41.82 4.61
N HIS A 228 88.50 -41.82 5.91
CA HIS A 228 87.19 -41.38 6.36
C HIS A 228 86.88 -39.92 5.97
N PHE A 229 87.86 -39.02 6.08
CA PHE A 229 87.69 -37.64 5.64
C PHE A 229 87.60 -37.51 4.10
N GLU A 230 88.32 -38.32 3.34
CA GLU A 230 88.22 -38.36 1.88
C GLU A 230 86.82 -38.81 1.43
N GLU A 231 86.26 -39.85 2.04
CA GLU A 231 84.89 -40.31 1.83
C GLU A 231 83.86 -39.23 2.20
N PHE A 232 84.05 -38.55 3.33
CA PHE A 232 83.18 -37.44 3.74
C PHE A 232 83.19 -36.29 2.73
N LEU A 233 84.37 -35.89 2.24
CA LEU A 233 84.48 -34.85 1.21
C LEU A 233 83.88 -35.29 -0.12
N GLU A 234 83.85 -36.60 -0.40
CA GLU A 234 83.17 -37.15 -1.56
C GLU A 234 81.67 -36.99 -1.51
N GLN A 235 81.06 -37.42 -0.43
CA GLN A 235 79.64 -37.22 -0.17
C GLN A 235 79.27 -35.72 -0.19
N LEU A 236 80.12 -34.87 0.40
CA LEU A 236 79.88 -33.43 0.40
C LEU A 236 80.02 -32.80 -0.99
N SER A 237 80.93 -33.31 -1.82
CA SER A 237 81.07 -32.86 -3.22
C SER A 237 79.85 -33.22 -4.04
N GLU A 238 79.33 -34.43 -3.88
CA GLU A 238 78.09 -34.87 -4.53
C GLU A 238 76.89 -34.03 -4.07
N MET A 239 76.75 -33.80 -2.76
CA MET A 239 75.69 -32.97 -2.18
C MET A 239 75.72 -31.53 -2.73
N MET A 240 76.92 -30.98 -2.89
CA MET A 240 77.13 -29.64 -3.46
C MET A 240 77.11 -29.62 -5.00
N LYS A 241 77.01 -30.80 -5.64
CA LYS A 241 77.04 -31.03 -7.09
C LYS A 241 78.31 -30.50 -7.76
N VAL A 242 79.46 -30.76 -7.13
CA VAL A 242 80.81 -30.41 -7.62
C VAL A 242 81.71 -31.64 -7.77
N ASP A 243 81.13 -32.83 -7.63
CA ASP A 243 81.75 -34.14 -7.80
C ASP A 243 82.54 -34.24 -9.12
N SER A 244 81.93 -33.89 -10.25
CA SER A 244 82.58 -33.88 -11.58
C SER A 244 83.82 -32.98 -11.67
N LEU A 245 83.90 -31.92 -10.88
CA LEU A 245 85.05 -31.00 -10.82
C LEU A 245 86.08 -31.44 -9.77
N ALA A 246 85.67 -32.27 -8.81
CA ALA A 246 86.48 -32.73 -7.70
C ALA A 246 87.25 -34.03 -7.97
N VAL A 247 86.91 -34.78 -9.05
CA VAL A 247 87.49 -36.10 -9.35
C VAL A 247 89.03 -36.07 -9.42
N ASP A 248 89.60 -35.04 -10.01
CA ASP A 248 91.06 -34.89 -10.19
C ASP A 248 91.72 -33.97 -9.13
N LEU A 249 90.95 -33.50 -8.14
CA LEU A 249 91.45 -32.56 -7.14
C LEU A 249 91.94 -33.30 -5.89
N GLY A 250 93.16 -32.96 -5.47
CA GLY A 250 93.66 -33.33 -4.15
C GLY A 250 92.78 -32.75 -3.03
N PHE A 251 92.85 -33.39 -1.85
CA PHE A 251 92.07 -33.09 -0.64
C PHE A 251 91.89 -31.58 -0.37
N ASP A 252 92.96 -30.80 -0.34
CA ASP A 252 92.92 -29.37 -0.01
C ASP A 252 92.17 -28.52 -1.04
N MET A 253 92.29 -28.87 -2.31
CA MET A 253 91.62 -28.13 -3.40
C MET A 253 90.13 -28.50 -3.47
N ARG A 254 89.80 -29.77 -3.22
CA ARG A 254 88.41 -30.23 -3.08
C ARG A 254 87.68 -29.46 -1.97
N LEU A 255 88.33 -29.28 -0.82
CA LEU A 255 87.76 -28.50 0.28
C LEU A 255 87.52 -27.03 -0.12
N LYS A 256 88.48 -26.38 -0.77
CA LYS A 256 88.33 -24.99 -1.25
C LYS A 256 87.21 -24.85 -2.29
N LEU A 257 87.08 -25.84 -3.19
CA LEU A 257 86.01 -25.87 -4.19
C LEU A 257 84.63 -25.97 -3.53
N ILE A 258 84.47 -26.87 -2.56
CA ILE A 258 83.23 -27.02 -1.78
C ILE A 258 82.89 -25.72 -1.05
N LEU A 259 83.86 -25.07 -0.40
CA LEU A 259 83.66 -23.79 0.28
C LEU A 259 83.20 -22.69 -0.70
N SER A 260 83.88 -22.55 -1.84
CA SER A 260 83.52 -21.58 -2.87
C SER A 260 82.10 -21.83 -3.40
N ARG A 261 81.74 -23.10 -3.60
CA ARG A 261 80.39 -23.49 -4.02
C ARG A 261 79.33 -23.13 -2.98
N ALA A 262 79.60 -23.38 -1.69
CA ALA A 262 78.69 -23.02 -0.61
C ALA A 262 78.48 -21.50 -0.55
N GLU A 263 79.54 -20.70 -0.65
CA GLU A 263 79.43 -19.24 -0.72
C GLU A 263 78.62 -18.76 -1.93
N GLN A 264 78.80 -19.42 -3.09
CA GLN A 264 78.01 -19.10 -4.29
C GLN A 264 76.53 -19.40 -4.08
N LEU A 265 76.18 -20.55 -3.51
CA LEU A 265 74.80 -20.93 -3.23
C LEU A 265 74.13 -19.93 -2.27
N VAL A 266 74.85 -19.52 -1.22
CA VAL A 266 74.36 -18.50 -0.27
C VAL A 266 74.09 -17.17 -0.97
N LYS A 267 74.98 -16.72 -1.86
CA LYS A 267 74.78 -15.48 -2.64
C LYS A 267 73.57 -15.59 -3.57
N GLN A 268 73.41 -16.73 -4.25
CA GLN A 268 72.26 -16.98 -5.13
C GLN A 268 70.94 -16.99 -4.35
N GLU A 269 70.88 -17.68 -3.22
CA GLU A 269 69.69 -17.72 -2.35
C GLU A 269 69.36 -16.34 -1.80
N THR A 270 70.37 -15.58 -1.37
CA THR A 270 70.17 -14.22 -0.87
C THR A 270 69.60 -13.29 -1.95
N ALA A 271 70.09 -13.38 -3.18
CA ALA A 271 69.57 -12.61 -4.31
C ALA A 271 68.12 -13.01 -4.64
N ALA A 272 67.83 -14.31 -4.73
CA ALA A 272 66.48 -14.83 -4.97
C ALA A 272 65.50 -14.39 -3.88
N LEU A 273 65.93 -14.38 -2.61
CA LEU A 273 65.13 -13.92 -1.49
C LEU A 273 64.81 -12.42 -1.58
N VAL A 274 65.78 -11.59 -1.96
CA VAL A 274 65.58 -10.14 -2.17
C VAL A 274 64.61 -9.89 -3.32
N GLU A 275 64.76 -10.60 -4.43
CA GLU A 275 63.85 -10.51 -5.58
C GLU A 275 62.42 -10.93 -5.18
N SER A 276 62.27 -12.08 -4.51
CA SER A 276 60.98 -12.56 -3.99
C SER A 276 60.33 -11.53 -3.07
N LYS A 277 61.07 -10.98 -2.11
CA LYS A 277 60.60 -9.92 -1.20
C LYS A 277 60.14 -8.66 -1.97
N SER A 278 60.88 -8.27 -3.01
CA SER A 278 60.52 -7.13 -3.86
C SER A 278 59.23 -7.37 -4.65
N LEU A 279 59.05 -8.59 -5.18
CA LEU A 279 57.85 -9.02 -5.89
C LEU A 279 56.65 -9.06 -4.94
N THR A 280 56.81 -9.64 -3.74
CA THR A 280 55.77 -9.65 -2.71
C THR A 280 55.32 -8.23 -2.36
N TYR A 281 56.26 -7.30 -2.16
CA TYR A 281 55.93 -5.91 -1.85
C TYR A 281 55.20 -5.20 -3.02
N SER A 282 55.63 -5.46 -4.25
CA SER A 282 54.96 -4.96 -5.46
C SER A 282 53.52 -5.48 -5.57
N LEU A 283 53.32 -6.80 -5.35
CA LEU A 283 52.01 -7.43 -5.34
C LEU A 283 51.12 -6.90 -4.22
N GLN A 284 51.68 -6.72 -3.01
CA GLN A 284 50.96 -6.14 -1.87
C GLN A 284 50.48 -4.71 -2.18
N ARG A 285 51.30 -3.90 -2.85
CA ARG A 285 50.92 -2.56 -3.30
C ARG A 285 49.81 -2.60 -4.34
N LYS A 286 49.90 -3.48 -5.34
CA LYS A 286 48.84 -3.69 -6.35
C LYS A 286 47.53 -4.13 -5.70
N LEU A 287 47.59 -5.07 -4.76
CA LEU A 287 46.43 -5.54 -4.00
C LEU A 287 45.78 -4.41 -3.20
N LYS A 288 46.58 -3.57 -2.52
CA LYS A 288 46.07 -2.39 -1.82
C LYS A 288 45.37 -1.42 -2.79
N SER A 289 45.99 -1.12 -3.93
CA SER A 289 45.39 -0.24 -4.95
C SER A 289 44.08 -0.80 -5.50
N HIS A 290 43.99 -2.10 -5.77
CA HIS A 290 42.74 -2.73 -6.23
C HIS A 290 41.67 -2.73 -5.15
N LYS A 291 42.04 -2.92 -3.88
CA LYS A 291 41.12 -2.82 -2.75
C LYS A 291 40.54 -1.41 -2.63
N ASP A 292 41.39 -0.39 -2.65
CA ASP A 292 40.95 1.02 -2.58
C ASP A 292 40.03 1.38 -3.77
N GLN A 293 40.35 0.88 -4.98
CA GLN A 293 39.51 1.05 -6.16
C GLN A 293 38.15 0.36 -6.03
N LEU A 294 38.11 -0.84 -5.43
CA LEU A 294 36.87 -1.58 -5.20
C LEU A 294 35.99 -0.87 -4.16
N GLU A 295 36.58 -0.38 -3.07
CA GLU A 295 35.90 0.41 -2.04
C GLU A 295 35.31 1.69 -2.64
N SER A 296 36.06 2.41 -3.47
CA SER A 296 35.57 3.60 -4.19
C SER A 296 34.37 3.28 -5.10
N LYS A 297 34.45 2.20 -5.89
CA LYS A 297 33.32 1.76 -6.73
C LYS A 297 32.11 1.32 -5.91
N SER A 298 32.34 0.64 -4.78
CA SER A 298 31.28 0.23 -3.85
C SER A 298 30.52 1.44 -3.31
N LEU A 299 31.24 2.48 -2.87
CA LEU A 299 30.64 3.75 -2.44
C LEU A 299 29.84 4.42 -3.56
N HIS A 300 30.37 4.43 -4.80
CA HIS A 300 29.63 4.98 -5.94
C HIS A 300 28.32 4.21 -6.22
N ILE A 301 28.35 2.88 -6.15
CA ILE A 301 27.15 2.05 -6.31
C ILE A 301 26.14 2.34 -5.20
N GLN A 302 26.58 2.49 -3.95
CA GLN A 302 25.70 2.86 -2.83
C GLN A 302 25.05 4.23 -3.06
N LEU A 303 25.80 5.23 -3.52
CA LEU A 303 25.27 6.55 -3.86
C LEU A 303 24.24 6.49 -4.99
N LEU A 304 24.52 5.73 -6.05
CA LEU A 304 23.59 5.53 -7.16
C LEU A 304 22.30 4.84 -6.71
N ARG A 305 22.40 3.79 -5.88
CA ARG A 305 21.23 3.12 -5.31
C ARG A 305 20.38 4.09 -4.50
N LYS A 306 21.00 4.90 -3.63
CA LYS A 306 20.30 5.95 -2.87
C LYS A 306 19.59 6.94 -3.81
N LYS A 307 20.26 7.39 -4.86
CA LYS A 307 19.67 8.34 -5.82
C LYS A 307 18.49 7.74 -6.58
N VAL A 308 18.57 6.46 -6.95
CA VAL A 308 17.45 5.74 -7.58
C VAL A 308 16.26 5.67 -6.62
N SER A 309 16.48 5.30 -5.35
CA SER A 309 15.41 5.25 -4.35
C SER A 309 14.73 6.61 -4.14
N GLU A 310 15.52 7.70 -4.06
CA GLU A 310 14.99 9.08 -3.99
C GLU A 310 14.14 9.45 -5.21
N LEU A 311 14.60 9.12 -6.42
CA LEU A 311 13.85 9.40 -7.66
C LEU A 311 12.57 8.57 -7.76
N GLU A 312 12.58 7.33 -7.30
CA GLU A 312 11.37 6.51 -7.24
C GLU A 312 10.36 7.05 -6.24
N GLU A 313 10.81 7.54 -5.08
CA GLU A 313 9.95 8.21 -4.10
C GLU A 313 9.35 9.49 -4.67
N GLU A 314 10.16 10.35 -5.28
CA GLU A 314 9.70 11.57 -5.94
C GLU A 314 8.65 11.25 -7.03
N LYS A 315 8.88 10.20 -7.82
CA LYS A 315 7.90 9.73 -8.82
C LYS A 315 6.60 9.28 -8.16
N ARG A 316 6.65 8.51 -7.07
CA ARG A 316 5.45 8.08 -6.33
C ARG A 316 4.69 9.29 -5.78
N SER A 317 5.37 10.25 -5.19
CA SER A 317 4.75 11.50 -4.69
C SER A 317 4.10 12.31 -5.81
N ARG A 318 4.77 12.47 -6.96
CA ARG A 318 4.20 13.17 -8.12
C ARG A 318 2.95 12.49 -8.66
N SER A 319 2.95 11.16 -8.73
CA SER A 319 1.77 10.39 -9.12
C SER A 319 0.62 10.58 -8.15
N ALA A 320 0.86 10.55 -6.83
CA ALA A 320 -0.16 10.81 -5.82
C ALA A 320 -0.77 12.21 -5.97
N LEU A 321 0.07 13.24 -6.16
CA LEU A 321 -0.40 14.63 -6.40
C LEU A 321 -1.18 14.78 -7.71
N ALA A 322 -0.90 13.96 -8.73
CA ALA A 322 -1.68 13.97 -9.96
C ALA A 322 -3.09 13.40 -9.73
N VAL A 323 -3.20 12.30 -8.98
CA VAL A 323 -4.48 11.70 -8.59
C VAL A 323 -5.31 12.67 -7.76
N GLU A 324 -4.72 13.31 -6.73
CA GLU A 324 -5.42 14.31 -5.92
C GLU A 324 -5.92 15.51 -6.74
N ARG A 325 -5.15 15.95 -7.74
CA ARG A 325 -5.58 17.00 -8.67
C ARG A 325 -6.77 16.55 -9.52
N ASP A 326 -6.74 15.34 -10.05
CA ASP A 326 -7.85 14.80 -10.84
C ASP A 326 -9.13 14.66 -10.00
N ASP A 327 -9.03 14.20 -8.75
CA ASP A 327 -10.14 14.11 -7.80
C ASP A 327 -10.71 15.50 -7.48
N ALA A 328 -9.84 16.49 -7.21
CA ALA A 328 -10.27 17.87 -7.01
C ALA A 328 -10.99 18.45 -8.24
N HIS A 329 -10.49 18.16 -9.46
CA HIS A 329 -11.15 18.57 -10.70
C HIS A 329 -12.52 17.90 -10.89
N LEU A 330 -12.67 16.63 -10.51
CA LEU A 330 -13.95 15.93 -10.55
C LEU A 330 -14.97 16.56 -9.58
N GLU A 331 -14.54 16.88 -8.36
CA GLU A 331 -15.42 17.55 -7.38
C GLU A 331 -15.82 18.96 -7.82
N VAL A 332 -14.89 19.75 -8.40
CA VAL A 332 -15.23 21.04 -9.00
C VAL A 332 -16.28 20.88 -10.10
N ARG A 333 -16.15 19.90 -11.00
CA ARG A 333 -17.16 19.64 -12.04
C ARG A 333 -18.50 19.22 -11.44
N ARG A 334 -18.50 18.45 -10.35
CA ARG A 334 -19.72 18.02 -9.66
C ARG A 334 -20.43 19.21 -9.01
N LEU A 335 -19.68 20.06 -8.31
CA LEU A 335 -20.19 21.29 -7.71
C LEU A 335 -20.72 22.26 -8.76
N GLN A 336 -20.03 22.40 -9.90
CA GLN A 336 -20.52 23.21 -11.02
C GLN A 336 -21.87 22.71 -11.53
N LYS A 337 -22.04 21.39 -11.74
CA LYS A 337 -23.35 20.82 -12.15
C LYS A 337 -24.46 21.09 -11.12
N LYS A 338 -24.15 21.06 -9.82
CA LYS A 338 -25.10 21.42 -8.76
C LYS A 338 -25.45 22.91 -8.81
N LEU A 339 -24.45 23.77 -9.00
CA LEU A 339 -24.64 25.21 -9.15
C LEU A 339 -25.56 25.52 -10.33
N ASP A 340 -25.32 24.91 -11.49
CA ASP A 340 -26.12 25.13 -12.71
C ASP A 340 -27.58 24.70 -12.49
N ARG A 341 -27.82 23.56 -11.81
CA ARG A 341 -29.17 23.11 -11.42
C ARG A 341 -29.85 24.10 -10.50
N LEU A 342 -29.20 24.47 -9.39
CA LEU A 342 -29.74 25.44 -8.44
C LEU A 342 -30.01 26.82 -9.10
N GLN A 343 -29.15 27.26 -10.02
CA GLN A 343 -29.38 28.47 -10.80
C GLN A 343 -30.61 28.35 -11.71
N SER A 344 -30.85 27.18 -12.32
CA SER A 344 -32.03 26.95 -13.15
C SER A 344 -33.32 26.93 -12.31
N GLU A 345 -33.31 26.29 -11.15
CA GLU A 345 -34.43 26.28 -10.20
C GLU A 345 -34.73 27.68 -9.67
N LEU A 346 -33.69 28.45 -9.33
CA LEU A 346 -33.83 29.85 -8.92
C LEU A 346 -34.46 30.71 -10.02
N LYS A 347 -34.05 30.51 -11.29
CA LYS A 347 -34.65 31.22 -12.44
C LYS A 347 -36.13 30.85 -12.60
N ALA A 348 -36.48 29.57 -12.52
CA ALA A 348 -37.86 29.10 -12.60
C ALA A 348 -38.72 29.65 -11.45
N SER A 349 -38.21 29.64 -10.23
CA SER A 349 -38.89 30.22 -9.06
C SER A 349 -39.11 31.73 -9.21
N LYS A 350 -38.11 32.47 -9.72
CA LYS A 350 -38.25 33.89 -10.04
C LYS A 350 -39.33 34.14 -11.09
N GLN A 351 -39.37 33.33 -12.16
CA GLN A 351 -40.40 33.41 -13.20
C GLN A 351 -41.80 33.16 -12.63
N SER A 352 -41.97 32.10 -11.83
CA SER A 352 -43.23 31.80 -11.15
C SER A 352 -43.65 32.95 -10.21
N ASN A 353 -42.71 33.54 -9.45
CA ASN A 353 -43.01 34.69 -8.59
C ASN A 353 -43.47 35.91 -9.40
N THR A 354 -42.84 36.20 -10.55
CA THR A 354 -43.28 37.27 -11.44
C THR A 354 -44.67 37.00 -12.03
N GLU A 355 -44.96 35.75 -12.38
CA GLU A 355 -46.29 35.35 -12.87
C GLU A 355 -47.35 35.49 -11.78
N LEU A 356 -47.09 35.03 -10.56
CA LEU A 356 -47.99 35.20 -9.42
C LEU A 356 -48.22 36.67 -9.09
N LYS A 357 -47.18 37.52 -9.16
CA LYS A 357 -47.34 38.98 -9.00
C LYS A 357 -48.23 39.58 -10.10
N ALA A 358 -48.08 39.13 -11.35
CA ALA A 358 -48.94 39.56 -12.44
C ALA A 358 -50.40 39.11 -12.21
N GLN A 359 -50.62 37.83 -11.85
CA GLN A 359 -51.95 37.31 -11.49
C GLN A 359 -52.58 38.06 -10.32
N LEU A 360 -51.80 38.39 -9.29
CA LEU A 360 -52.26 39.19 -8.15
C LEU A 360 -52.68 40.60 -8.58
N SER A 361 -51.88 41.25 -9.44
CA SER A 361 -52.23 42.57 -9.99
C SER A 361 -53.52 42.53 -10.82
N HIS A 362 -53.70 41.50 -11.65
CA HIS A 362 -54.91 41.29 -12.42
C HIS A 362 -56.13 41.02 -11.53
N THR A 363 -55.96 40.21 -10.48
CA THR A 363 -57.01 39.94 -9.49
C THR A 363 -57.41 41.21 -8.74
N ASN A 364 -56.45 42.06 -8.38
CA ASN A 364 -56.71 43.35 -7.76
C ASN A 364 -57.50 44.28 -8.70
N GLU A 365 -57.15 44.31 -9.99
CA GLU A 365 -57.91 45.07 -11.00
C GLU A 365 -59.35 44.56 -11.14
N LEU A 366 -59.54 43.24 -11.20
CA LEU A 366 -60.86 42.62 -11.22
C LEU A 366 -61.66 42.95 -9.95
N LYS A 367 -61.04 42.88 -8.77
CA LYS A 367 -61.66 43.27 -7.50
C LYS A 367 -62.11 44.74 -7.51
N LEU A 368 -61.29 45.64 -8.07
CA LEU A 368 -61.62 47.05 -8.23
C LEU A 368 -62.84 47.24 -9.13
N LYS A 369 -62.87 46.56 -10.29
CA LYS A 369 -64.04 46.55 -11.19
C LYS A 369 -65.30 46.00 -10.52
N VAL A 370 -65.19 44.93 -9.74
CA VAL A 370 -66.33 44.37 -8.97
C VAL A 370 -66.81 45.35 -7.90
N MET A 371 -65.90 46.05 -7.21
CA MET A 371 -66.25 47.09 -6.24
C MET A 371 -66.96 48.28 -6.92
N GLU A 372 -66.47 48.75 -8.07
CA GLU A 372 -67.11 49.79 -8.87
C GLU A 372 -68.51 49.35 -9.33
N GLN A 373 -68.65 48.13 -9.86
CA GLN A 373 -69.96 47.55 -10.22
C GLN A 373 -70.89 47.47 -9.01
N SER A 374 -70.41 46.99 -7.86
CA SER A 374 -71.19 46.92 -6.62
C SER A 374 -71.67 48.30 -6.16
N GLN A 375 -70.81 49.33 -6.27
CA GLN A 375 -71.18 50.70 -5.97
C GLN A 375 -72.26 51.21 -6.93
N THR A 376 -72.13 50.99 -8.25
CA THR A 376 -73.16 51.38 -9.22
C THR A 376 -74.49 50.67 -8.97
N VAL A 377 -74.47 49.37 -8.62
CA VAL A 377 -75.66 48.60 -8.24
C VAL A 377 -76.28 49.18 -6.97
N GLN A 378 -75.47 49.56 -5.97
CA GLN A 378 -75.98 50.18 -4.75
C GLN A 378 -76.59 51.57 -5.01
N GLU A 379 -76.00 52.37 -5.90
CA GLU A 379 -76.55 53.65 -6.35
C GLU A 379 -77.86 53.47 -7.12
N GLN A 380 -77.91 52.50 -8.04
CA GLN A 380 -79.13 52.12 -8.76
C GLN A 380 -80.21 51.64 -7.78
N LYS A 381 -79.85 50.83 -6.77
CA LYS A 381 -80.77 50.40 -5.70
C LYS A 381 -81.32 51.59 -4.93
N LYS A 382 -80.47 52.54 -4.50
CA LYS A 382 -80.94 53.78 -3.84
C LYS A 382 -81.91 54.57 -4.71
N LYS A 383 -81.63 54.70 -6.02
CA LYS A 383 -82.53 55.35 -6.98
C LYS A 383 -83.84 54.57 -7.12
N LEU A 384 -83.78 53.24 -7.17
CA LEU A 384 -84.96 52.38 -7.21
C LEU A 384 -85.81 52.54 -5.94
N ASP A 385 -85.18 52.54 -4.76
CA ASP A 385 -85.86 52.76 -3.48
C ASP A 385 -86.55 54.13 -3.44
N GLN A 386 -85.88 55.19 -3.93
CA GLN A 386 -86.48 56.53 -4.09
C GLN A 386 -87.66 56.55 -5.07
N LEU A 387 -87.55 55.83 -6.20
CA LEU A 387 -88.63 55.69 -7.17
C LEU A 387 -89.81 54.90 -6.59
N VAL A 388 -89.56 53.84 -5.81
CA VAL A 388 -90.58 53.07 -5.11
C VAL A 388 -91.27 53.91 -4.05
N GLU A 389 -90.52 54.70 -3.27
CA GLU A 389 -91.10 55.64 -2.30
C GLU A 389 -91.92 56.74 -3.00
N GLY A 390 -91.40 57.27 -4.12
CA GLY A 390 -92.12 58.22 -4.97
C GLY A 390 -93.40 57.61 -5.55
N LYS A 391 -93.33 56.38 -6.07
CA LYS A 391 -94.49 55.62 -6.54
C LYS A 391 -95.50 55.43 -5.42
N ALA A 392 -95.09 55.00 -4.24
CA ALA A 392 -95.98 54.83 -3.09
C ALA A 392 -96.64 56.14 -2.65
N LYS A 393 -95.93 57.27 -2.72
CA LYS A 393 -96.50 58.61 -2.48
C LYS A 393 -97.52 59.01 -3.53
N VAL A 394 -97.23 58.77 -4.81
CA VAL A 394 -98.17 59.03 -5.91
C VAL A 394 -99.38 58.10 -5.82
N GLU A 395 -99.18 56.83 -5.50
CA GLU A 395 -100.23 55.83 -5.31
C GLU A 395 -101.14 56.20 -4.12
N LYS A 396 -100.58 56.67 -3.00
CA LYS A 396 -101.37 57.24 -1.89
C LYS A 396 -102.18 58.46 -2.34
N LYS A 397 -101.57 59.40 -3.07
CA LYS A 397 -102.27 60.58 -3.61
C LYS A 397 -103.38 60.19 -4.58
N LEU A 398 -103.13 59.22 -5.45
CA LEU A 398 -104.09 58.69 -6.41
C LEU A 398 -105.26 58.03 -5.68
N ASN A 399 -105.00 57.23 -4.64
CA ASN A 399 -106.04 56.61 -3.84
C ASN A 399 -106.89 57.63 -3.08
N THR A 400 -106.30 58.71 -2.54
CA THR A 400 -107.08 59.81 -1.94
C THR A 400 -107.94 60.52 -2.99
N VAL A 401 -107.38 60.87 -4.15
CA VAL A 401 -108.14 61.52 -5.23
C VAL A 401 -109.23 60.60 -5.77
N SER A 402 -108.97 59.29 -5.88
CA SER A 402 -109.94 58.29 -6.28
C SER A 402 -111.08 58.16 -5.26
N SER A 403 -110.77 58.15 -3.97
CA SER A 403 -111.78 58.15 -2.90
C SER A 403 -112.63 59.43 -2.92
N ASP A 404 -111.99 60.58 -3.12
CA ASP A 404 -112.67 61.88 -3.22
C ASP A 404 -113.60 61.90 -4.44
N LEU A 405 -113.12 61.46 -5.61
CA LEU A 405 -113.93 61.31 -6.83
C LEU A 405 -115.10 60.34 -6.63
N GLN A 406 -114.88 59.20 -5.98
CA GLN A 406 -115.92 58.22 -5.73
C GLN A 406 -116.99 58.76 -4.77
N SER A 407 -116.59 59.55 -3.76
CA SER A 407 -117.53 60.26 -2.88
C SER A 407 -118.34 61.32 -3.62
N GLN A 408 -117.70 62.04 -4.55
CA GLN A 408 -118.34 63.04 -5.39
C GLN A 408 -119.31 62.39 -6.40
N GLU A 409 -118.95 61.24 -6.97
CA GLU A 409 -119.81 60.46 -7.87
C GLU A 409 -121.07 59.95 -7.15
N MET A 410 -120.94 59.43 -5.92
CA MET A 410 -122.09 59.00 -5.11
C MET A 410 -123.04 60.16 -4.81
N LYS A 411 -122.50 61.33 -4.47
CA LYS A 411 -123.29 62.54 -4.24
C LYS A 411 -124.04 63.00 -5.48
N THR A 412 -123.38 62.99 -6.65
CA THR A 412 -124.06 63.29 -7.92
C THR A 412 -125.12 62.25 -8.29
N ARG A 413 -124.94 60.97 -7.95
CA ARG A 413 -125.97 59.94 -8.14
C ARG A 413 -127.20 60.19 -7.28
N GLU A 414 -127.01 60.58 -6.01
CA GLU A 414 -128.11 60.94 -5.10
C GLU A 414 -128.89 62.16 -5.61
N ASP A 415 -128.18 63.22 -6.02
CA ASP A 415 -128.78 64.42 -6.61
C ASP A 415 -129.57 64.09 -7.90
N GLN A 416 -129.04 63.18 -8.72
CA GLN A 416 -129.69 62.75 -9.96
C GLN A 416 -130.93 61.88 -9.70
N GLN A 417 -130.95 61.07 -8.64
CA GLN A 417 -132.14 60.33 -8.20
C GLN A 417 -133.23 61.27 -7.69
N GLN A 418 -132.89 62.32 -6.93
CA GLN A 418 -133.86 63.33 -6.50
C GLN A 418 -134.47 64.12 -7.67
N LEU A 419 -133.66 64.49 -8.66
CA LEU A 419 -134.12 65.14 -9.89
C LEU A 419 -135.09 64.25 -10.70
N SER A 420 -134.82 62.94 -10.74
CA SER A 420 -135.69 61.98 -11.45
C SER A 420 -137.08 61.86 -10.81
N THR A 421 -137.14 61.90 -9.47
CA THR A 421 -138.41 61.83 -8.72
C THR A 421 -139.23 63.11 -8.91
N MET A 422 -138.61 64.29 -8.84
CA MET A 422 -139.31 65.57 -9.10
C MET A 422 -139.87 65.67 -10.53
N ARG A 423 -139.14 65.17 -11.54
CA ARG A 423 -139.62 65.14 -12.94
C ARG A 423 -140.86 64.28 -13.12
N GLN A 424 -140.95 63.16 -12.40
CA GLN A 424 -142.08 62.23 -12.52
C GLN A 424 -143.38 62.80 -11.92
N SER A 425 -143.28 63.57 -10.82
CA SER A 425 -144.43 64.27 -10.23
C SER A 425 -144.97 65.40 -11.11
N LEU A 426 -144.08 66.11 -11.81
CA LEU A 426 -144.44 67.20 -12.73
C LEU A 426 -145.22 66.70 -13.96
N ALA A 427 -144.83 65.54 -14.50
CA ALA A 427 -145.52 64.93 -15.64
C ALA A 427 -146.98 64.56 -15.31
N GLN A 428 -147.24 64.03 -14.10
CA GLN A 428 -148.58 63.64 -13.67
C GLN A 428 -149.53 64.85 -13.46
N LEU A 429 -149.00 66.02 -13.10
CA LEU A 429 -149.79 67.25 -12.96
C LEU A 429 -150.17 67.83 -14.34
N SER A 430 -149.25 67.79 -15.30
CA SER A 430 -149.51 68.28 -16.66
C SER A 430 -150.54 67.45 -17.42
N GLU A 431 -150.61 66.14 -17.16
CA GLU A 431 -151.59 65.25 -17.80
C GLU A 431 -153.02 65.52 -17.29
N ARG A 432 -153.19 65.74 -15.99
CA ARG A 432 -154.50 66.11 -15.40
C ARG A 432 -155.04 67.46 -15.86
N GLU A 433 -154.16 68.43 -16.10
CA GLU A 433 -154.56 69.75 -16.60
C GLU A 433 -155.16 69.64 -18.01
N ARG A 434 -154.57 68.79 -18.86
CA ARG A 434 -155.03 68.56 -20.25
C ARG A 434 -156.43 67.94 -20.29
N GLU A 435 -156.70 66.95 -19.45
CA GLU A 435 -158.00 66.28 -19.38
C GLU A 435 -159.15 67.23 -18.99
N LEU A 436 -158.90 68.18 -18.09
CA LEU A 436 -159.91 69.17 -17.64
C LEU A 436 -160.22 70.22 -18.72
N VAL A 437 -159.22 70.61 -19.51
CA VAL A 437 -159.39 71.52 -20.65
C VAL A 437 -160.19 70.83 -21.77
N ASP A 438 -159.89 69.57 -22.07
CA ASP A 438 -160.61 68.80 -23.08
C ASP A 438 -162.07 68.55 -22.68
N PHE A 439 -162.33 68.23 -21.40
CA PHE A 439 -163.69 68.07 -20.88
C PHE A 439 -164.52 69.36 -21.05
N ARG A 440 -163.94 70.52 -20.73
CA ARG A 440 -164.59 71.82 -20.92
C ARG A 440 -164.97 72.05 -22.39
N MET A 441 -164.07 71.72 -23.31
CA MET A 441 -164.28 71.91 -24.75
C MET A 441 -165.44 71.05 -25.29
N VAL A 442 -165.54 69.80 -24.82
CA VAL A 442 -166.60 68.87 -25.24
C VAL A 442 -167.98 69.34 -24.75
N VAL A 443 -168.08 69.80 -23.51
CA VAL A 443 -169.35 70.29 -22.93
C VAL A 443 -169.83 71.55 -23.65
N SER A 444 -168.92 72.47 -24.00
CA SER A 444 -169.26 73.66 -24.79
C SER A 444 -169.77 73.32 -26.19
N LYS A 445 -169.15 72.33 -26.88
CA LYS A 445 -169.62 71.85 -28.19
C LYS A 445 -171.00 71.20 -28.15
N MET A 446 -171.32 70.47 -27.09
CA MET A 446 -172.63 69.82 -26.96
C MET A 446 -173.79 70.81 -26.71
N LEU A 447 -173.50 72.04 -26.26
CA LEU A 447 -174.51 73.05 -25.92
C LEU A 447 -174.76 74.07 -27.05
N GLY A 448 -174.14 73.92 -28.22
CA GLY A 448 -174.45 74.71 -29.42
C GLY A 448 -174.10 76.19 -29.33
N VAL A 449 -173.14 76.57 -28.48
CA VAL A 449 -172.61 77.94 -28.38
C VAL A 449 -171.32 78.03 -29.19
N ASP A 450 -171.27 78.91 -30.19
CA ASP A 450 -170.15 79.03 -31.12
C ASP A 450 -168.83 79.54 -30.47
N ASP A 451 -167.73 79.03 -31.04
CA ASP A 451 -166.40 78.75 -30.46
C ASP A 451 -165.44 79.95 -30.29
N THR A 452 -165.90 81.22 -30.22
CA THR A 452 -164.99 82.39 -30.35
C THR A 452 -164.88 83.35 -29.17
N ASN A 453 -165.53 83.10 -28.03
CA ASN A 453 -165.29 83.88 -26.82
C ASN A 453 -165.03 82.98 -25.61
N LEU A 454 -163.76 82.90 -25.17
CA LEU A 454 -163.31 82.22 -23.96
C LEU A 454 -163.66 83.01 -22.67
N ALA A 455 -164.83 83.67 -22.66
CA ALA A 455 -165.30 84.53 -21.58
C ALA A 455 -166.75 84.22 -21.17
N LEU A 456 -167.19 82.95 -21.27
CA LEU A 456 -168.38 82.46 -20.57
C LEU A 456 -168.00 81.84 -19.22
N PRO A 457 -168.49 82.39 -18.09
CA PRO A 457 -168.32 81.78 -16.78
C PRO A 457 -169.03 80.42 -16.68
N ASN A 458 -168.44 79.49 -15.93
CA ASN A 458 -168.93 78.10 -15.78
C ASN A 458 -170.42 78.00 -15.37
N TYR A 459 -170.99 79.02 -14.72
CA TYR A 459 -172.40 79.00 -14.27
C TYR A 459 -173.41 79.18 -15.42
N GLU A 460 -173.07 79.80 -16.56
CA GLU A 460 -173.99 79.94 -17.70
C GLU A 460 -174.13 78.63 -18.50
N ILE A 461 -173.04 77.87 -18.63
CA ILE A 461 -173.01 76.51 -19.19
C ILE A 461 -173.89 75.58 -18.33
N ILE A 462 -173.79 75.70 -17.01
CA ILE A 462 -174.62 74.95 -16.06
C ILE A 462 -176.09 75.36 -16.17
N ARG A 463 -176.41 76.66 -16.34
CA ARG A 463 -177.81 77.11 -16.49
C ARG A 463 -178.47 76.62 -17.79
N LEU A 464 -177.72 76.54 -18.89
CA LEU A 464 -178.19 75.96 -20.16
C LEU A 464 -178.38 74.44 -20.07
N LEU A 465 -177.47 73.74 -19.38
CA LEU A 465 -177.63 72.31 -19.03
C LEU A 465 -178.87 72.05 -18.17
N GLU A 466 -179.14 72.91 -17.18
CA GLU A 466 -180.34 72.80 -16.34
C GLU A 466 -181.62 73.04 -17.14
N THR A 467 -181.62 73.94 -18.12
CA THR A 467 -182.81 74.21 -18.96
C THR A 467 -183.10 73.05 -19.94
N LEU A 468 -182.06 72.33 -20.38
CA LEU A 468 -182.17 71.14 -21.25
C LEU A 468 -182.63 69.88 -20.48
N LEU A 469 -182.34 69.81 -19.18
CA LEU A 469 -182.66 68.66 -18.32
C LEU A 469 -184.10 68.67 -17.76
N HIS A 470 -184.89 69.74 -17.97
CA HIS A 470 -186.31 69.79 -17.59
C HIS A 470 -187.27 69.13 -18.60
N SER A 471 -186.80 68.69 -19.77
CA SER A 471 -187.68 68.21 -20.86
C SER A 471 -187.75 66.69 -21.08
N HIS A 472 -186.90 65.85 -20.50
CA HIS A 472 -187.04 64.39 -20.67
C HIS A 472 -186.60 63.61 -19.43
N HIS A 473 -187.57 63.40 -18.54
CA HIS A 473 -187.60 62.24 -17.67
C HIS A 473 -187.75 60.95 -18.49
N HIS A 474 -187.22 59.88 -17.92
CA HIS A 474 -187.53 58.46 -18.17
C HIS A 474 -186.46 57.63 -18.85
N HIS A 475 -186.21 56.52 -18.14
CA HIS A 475 -185.70 55.25 -18.62
C HIS A 475 -184.21 55.20 -18.95
N HIS A 476 -183.41 54.62 -18.05
CA HIS A 476 -183.18 53.18 -17.89
C HIS A 476 -182.23 52.61 -18.94
N LEU A 477 -181.29 51.82 -18.39
CA LEU A 477 -180.58 50.71 -19.03
C LEU A 477 -179.46 51.17 -19.98
N HIS A 478 -178.25 50.62 -19.95
CA HIS A 478 -177.93 49.21 -19.81
C HIS A 478 -176.39 49.10 -19.68
N HIS A 479 -175.93 47.99 -19.10
CA HIS A 479 -174.74 47.25 -19.51
C HIS A 479 -173.34 47.59 -18.94
N HIS A 480 -172.70 46.51 -18.48
CA HIS A 480 -171.26 46.21 -18.44
C HIS A 480 -170.42 46.97 -17.39
N HIS A 481 -170.08 46.37 -16.23
CA HIS A 481 -168.95 45.43 -16.03
C HIS A 481 -167.73 45.79 -16.90
N PRO A 482 -166.53 45.98 -16.33
CA PRO A 482 -165.82 44.84 -15.73
C PRO A 482 -164.79 45.16 -14.62
N ASN A 483 -164.19 44.08 -14.11
CA ASN A 483 -162.80 43.92 -13.65
C ASN A 483 -162.33 44.67 -12.37
N MET A 484 -161.80 44.08 -11.29
CA MET A 484 -161.00 42.84 -11.09
C MET A 484 -160.12 42.47 -12.29
N PRO A 485 -158.80 42.60 -12.18
CA PRO A 485 -158.09 41.50 -11.55
C PRO A 485 -156.88 42.01 -10.73
N TRP A 486 -156.43 41.27 -9.71
CA TRP A 486 -155.19 40.49 -9.82
C TRP A 486 -153.85 41.26 -9.78
N LEU A 487 -152.88 40.52 -9.24
CA LEU A 487 -151.42 40.64 -9.37
C LEU A 487 -150.78 41.66 -8.41
N CYS A 488 -149.73 41.34 -7.65
CA CYS A 488 -148.83 40.20 -7.78
C CYS A 488 -148.11 39.89 -6.45
N PRO A 489 -147.87 38.59 -6.18
CA PRO A 489 -146.89 38.08 -5.23
C PRO A 489 -145.47 38.12 -5.82
N THR A 490 -144.47 37.69 -5.03
CA THR A 490 -143.09 37.32 -5.45
C THR A 490 -142.22 38.49 -5.98
N HIS A 491 -141.00 38.72 -5.50
CA HIS A 491 -139.81 37.86 -5.58
C HIS A 491 -138.90 38.10 -4.36
N GLN A 492 -138.48 37.09 -3.59
CA GLN A 492 -137.47 36.08 -3.92
C GLN A 492 -136.16 36.64 -4.50
N ARG A 493 -135.12 36.67 -3.66
CA ARG A 493 -133.88 35.95 -3.99
C ARG A 493 -133.07 35.61 -2.74
N THR A 494 -133.29 34.39 -2.27
CA THR A 494 -132.23 33.52 -1.75
C THR A 494 -131.41 32.93 -2.92
N HIS A 495 -130.19 32.51 -2.60
CA HIS A 495 -129.28 31.55 -3.27
C HIS A 495 -128.00 32.07 -3.98
N LEU A 496 -126.86 31.68 -3.39
CA LEU A 496 -125.59 31.07 -3.89
C LEU A 496 -125.43 30.84 -5.42
N PRO A 497 -124.22 30.69 -6.02
CA PRO A 497 -123.05 29.90 -5.51
C PRO A 497 -121.70 30.66 -5.54
N GLN A 498 -120.78 30.41 -4.60
CA GLN A 498 -119.68 29.42 -4.72
C GLN A 498 -118.85 29.56 -6.01
N ILE A 499 -117.64 30.12 -5.87
CA ILE A 499 -116.37 29.93 -6.63
C ILE A 499 -115.38 30.82 -5.86
N GLN A 500 -114.62 30.27 -4.93
CA GLN A 500 -113.31 29.65 -5.11
C GLN A 500 -112.19 30.67 -5.35
N ASP A 501 -111.19 30.51 -4.50
CA ASP A 501 -109.83 31.01 -4.53
C ASP A 501 -109.53 32.45 -4.08
N ARG A 502 -109.01 32.49 -2.84
CA ARG A 502 -107.60 32.82 -2.57
C ARG A 502 -107.27 34.32 -2.65
N GLN A 503 -107.18 34.96 -1.49
CA GLN A 503 -105.90 35.43 -0.93
C GLN A 503 -106.08 36.15 0.41
N ASP A 504 -105.13 35.82 1.28
CA ASP A 504 -104.41 36.72 2.19
C ASP A 504 -105.02 37.18 3.52
N ASN A 505 -104.04 37.30 4.42
CA ASN A 505 -104.02 37.95 5.73
C ASN A 505 -104.40 36.99 6.86
N SER A 506 -103.59 36.86 7.91
CA SER A 506 -102.74 37.86 8.54
C SER A 506 -101.77 37.10 9.46
N SER A 507 -100.51 37.54 9.58
CA SER A 507 -100.02 38.33 10.73
C SER A 507 -100.20 37.57 12.06
N LEU A 508 -99.20 37.29 12.87
CA LEU A 508 -98.18 38.18 13.40
C LEU A 508 -97.22 37.32 14.24
N ASP A 509 -95.98 37.79 14.35
CA ASP A 509 -95.00 37.67 15.43
C ASP A 509 -95.03 36.44 16.36
N LEU A 510 -93.84 35.83 16.52
CA LEU A 510 -93.15 35.89 17.80
C LEU A 510 -91.67 35.47 17.68
N SER A 511 -90.85 36.36 18.20
CA SER A 511 -89.46 36.24 18.63
C SER A 511 -89.12 34.96 19.40
N ALA A 512 -87.90 34.44 19.18
CA ALA A 512 -86.95 33.91 20.18
C ALA A 512 -85.88 33.09 19.44
N LEU A 513 -84.60 33.49 19.45
CA LEU A 513 -83.60 33.08 20.46
C LEU A 513 -83.37 31.55 20.40
N ARG A 514 -82.17 30.99 20.26
CA ARG A 514 -80.80 31.45 20.55
C ARG A 514 -79.90 30.22 20.33
N SER A 515 -78.59 30.45 20.26
CA SER A 515 -77.59 29.62 20.98
C SER A 515 -77.27 28.25 20.34
N THR A 516 -76.05 27.71 20.35
CA THR A 516 -74.84 27.98 21.13
C THR A 516 -73.66 27.28 20.47
N PHE A 517 -72.46 27.87 20.58
CA PHE A 517 -71.15 27.18 20.60
C PHE A 517 -71.13 26.02 21.63
N PRO A 518 -70.26 24.99 21.51
CA PRO A 518 -68.81 25.04 21.83
C PRO A 518 -67.98 24.18 20.83
N GLY A 519 -66.65 24.08 20.80
CA GLY A 519 -65.54 24.32 21.72
C GLY A 519 -64.50 23.19 21.49
N ASP A 520 -63.23 23.59 21.32
CA ASP A 520 -61.97 22.88 21.63
C ASP A 520 -61.41 21.61 20.93
N ALA A 521 -60.05 21.62 20.93
CA ALA A 521 -59.00 20.59 20.78
C ALA A 521 -58.63 20.10 19.35
N VAL A 522 -57.47 20.40 18.72
CA VAL A 522 -56.01 20.11 19.01
C VAL A 522 -55.69 18.59 18.90
N PRO A 523 -54.49 18.08 18.48
CA PRO A 523 -53.35 18.58 17.66
C PRO A 523 -52.94 17.60 16.50
N LEU A 524 -51.91 17.95 15.70
CA LEU A 524 -50.76 17.06 15.36
C LEU A 524 -49.65 17.77 14.54
N GLN A 525 -48.52 17.98 15.24
CA GLN A 525 -47.09 17.83 14.91
C GLN A 525 -46.63 17.41 13.50
N GLU A 526 -45.69 18.18 12.92
CA GLU A 526 -44.38 17.72 12.40
C GLU A 526 -43.52 18.90 11.90
N ALA A 527 -42.42 19.21 12.61
CA ALA A 527 -41.13 19.72 12.14
C ALA A 527 -40.13 19.76 13.30
#